data_AF-A0A2S9FRY4-F1
#
_entry.id   AF-A0A2S9FRY4-F1
#
_cell.length_a   1.000
_cell.length_b   1.000
_cell.length_c   1.000
_cell.angle_alpha   90.00
_cell.angle_beta   90.00
_cell.angle_gamma   90.00
#
_symmetry.space_group_name_H-M   'P 1'
#
loop_
_entity.id
_entity.type
_entity.pdbx_description
1 polymer ?
#
loop_
_entity_poly.entity_id
_entity_poly.type
_entity_poly.pdbx_seq_one_letter_code
_entity_poly.pdbx_strand_id
1 'polypeptide(L)' 'MKFGISTFVNDDTIDTVSLARAIEERGFTALAVAEHTHIPASRESAYPLGGELPSIYYRT' A
#
# COMPACT_ATOMS: atom_id res chain seq x y z
N MET A 1 -12.80 2.73 21.79
CA MET A 1 -11.56 2.24 21.14
C MET A 1 -11.46 2.92 19.78
N LYS A 2 -10.26 3.31 19.32
CA LYS A 2 -10.05 3.91 17.99
C LYS A 2 -9.36 2.88 17.09
N PHE A 3 -9.86 2.73 15.87
CA PHE A 3 -9.33 1.77 14.88
C PHE A 3 -9.02 2.50 13.59
N GLY A 4 -7.95 2.10 12.92
CA GLY A 4 -7.55 2.63 11.62
C GLY A 4 -7.20 1.52 10.64
N ILE A 5 -7.08 1.89 9.38
CA ILE A 5 -6.66 1.02 8.28
C ILE A 5 -5.26 1.44 7.83
N SER A 6 -4.39 0.46 7.58
CA SER A 6 -3.07 0.66 6.96
C SER A 6 -2.97 -0.24 5.74
N THR A 7 -2.73 0.34 4.56
CA THR A 7 -2.71 -0.40 3.29
C THR A 7 -1.87 0.30 2.22
N PHE A 8 -1.50 -0.44 1.19
CA PHE A 8 -1.07 0.13 -0.09
C PHE A 8 -2.31 0.56 -0.89
N VAL A 9 -2.14 1.58 -1.73
CA VAL A 9 -3.12 1.96 -2.74
C VAL A 9 -2.40 2.06 -4.08
N ASN A 10 -2.84 1.27 -5.06
CA ASN A 10 -2.31 1.21 -6.42
C ASN A 10 -3.42 0.93 -7.44
N ASP A 11 -3.02 0.78 -8.70
CA ASP A 11 -3.88 0.52 -9.86
C ASP A 11 -4.70 -0.79 -9.79
N ASP A 12 -4.26 -1.77 -9.01
CA ASP A 12 -4.96 -3.05 -8.80
C ASP A 12 -5.88 -3.03 -7.55
N THR A 13 -6.03 -1.89 -6.86
CA THR A 13 -6.81 -1.75 -5.63
C THR A 13 -7.97 -0.76 -5.74
N ILE A 14 -8.81 -0.66 -4.69
CA ILE A 14 -9.77 0.43 -4.56
C ILE A 14 -9.05 1.78 -4.55
N ASP A 15 -9.58 2.77 -5.26
CA ASP A 15 -8.96 4.09 -5.30
C ASP A 15 -8.97 4.76 -3.92
N THR A 16 -7.98 5.63 -3.68
CA THR A 16 -7.76 6.26 -2.38
C THR A 16 -8.96 7.06 -1.90
N VAL A 17 -9.71 7.71 -2.80
CA VAL A 17 -10.83 8.59 -2.44
C VAL A 17 -12.03 7.76 -2.00
N SER A 18 -12.37 6.72 -2.77
CA SER A 18 -13.44 5.79 -2.41
C SER A 18 -13.12 5.07 -1.09
N LEU A 19 -11.86 4.66 -0.90
CA LEU A 19 -11.42 4.02 0.34
C LEU A 19 -11.54 4.96 1.55
N ALA A 20 -11.06 6.21 1.43
CA ALA A 20 -11.12 7.18 2.52
C ALA A 20 -12.56 7.44 2.97
N ARG A 21 -13.49 7.64 2.02
CA ARG A 21 -14.92 7.79 2.32
C ARG A 21 -15.49 6.55 3.02
N ALA A 22 -15.18 5.36 2.51
CA ALA A 22 -15.66 4.11 3.08
C ALA A 22 -15.19 3.90 4.52
N ILE A 23 -13.96 4.33 4.84
CA ILE A 23 -13.36 4.31 6.19
C ILE A 23 -14.14 5.22 7.13
N GLU A 24 -14.41 6.47 6.73
CA GLU A 24 -15.18 7.42 7.54
C GLU A 24 -16.61 6.93 7.79
N GLU A 25 -17.30 6.45 6.75
CA GLU A 25 -18.67 5.91 6.85
C GLU A 25 -18.78 4.72 7.82
N ARG A 26 -17.70 3.94 7.97
CA ARG A 26 -17.64 2.75 8.84
C ARG A 26 -17.10 3.05 10.24
N GLY A 27 -16.82 4.31 10.56
CA GLY A 27 -16.38 4.75 11.88
C GLY A 27 -14.91 4.45 12.20
N PHE A 28 -14.08 4.16 11.19
CA PHE A 28 -12.64 4.11 11.37
C PHE A 28 -12.08 5.53 11.48
N THR A 29 -11.04 5.69 12.29
CA THR A 29 -10.54 7.02 12.70
C THR A 29 -9.23 7.42 12.02
N ALA A 30 -8.65 6.54 11.20
CA ALA A 30 -7.40 6.80 10.51
C ALA A 30 -7.26 5.94 9.24
N LEU A 31 -6.63 6.52 8.22
CA LEU A 31 -6.09 5.84 7.05
C LEU A 31 -4.59 6.15 6.96
N ALA A 32 -3.75 5.12 6.99
CA ALA A 32 -2.33 5.22 6.69
C ALA A 32 -2.07 4.54 5.33
N VAL A 33 -1.51 5.30 4.39
CA VAL A 33 -1.14 4.77 3.07
C VAL A 33 0.35 4.43 3.11
N ALA A 34 0.69 3.21 2.67
CA ALA A 34 2.08 2.80 2.55
C ALA A 34 2.79 3.61 1.47
N GLU A 35 3.97 4.14 1.79
CA GLU A 35 4.85 4.86 0.88
C GLU A 35 6.27 4.29 1.03
N HIS A 36 7.00 4.18 -0.07
CA HIS A 36 8.41 3.81 -0.08
C HIS A 36 9.17 4.60 -1.15
N THR A 37 10.48 4.73 -0.97
CA THR A 37 11.36 5.29 -2.01
C THR A 37 11.42 4.35 -3.22
N HIS A 38 11.85 4.88 -4.37
CA HIS A 38 11.99 4.07 -5.59
C HIS A 38 12.89 2.86 -5.35
N ILE A 39 12.32 1.66 -5.45
CA ILE A 39 13.07 0.40 -5.45
C ILE A 39 13.70 0.25 -6.83
N PRO A 40 15.00 -0.10 -6.94
CA PRO A 40 15.63 -0.30 -8.24
C PRO A 40 14.88 -1.32 -9.09
N ALA A 41 14.60 -0.95 -10.34
CA ALA A 41 13.99 -1.85 -11.32
C ALA A 41 14.93 -3.01 -11.69
N SER A 42 16.25 -2.78 -11.65
CA SER A 42 17.25 -3.83 -11.81
C SER A 42 17.14 -4.87 -10.69
N ARG A 43 17.20 -6.14 -11.06
CA ARG A 43 17.19 -7.28 -10.14
C ARG A 43 18.56 -7.92 -9.92
N GLU A 44 19.64 -7.19 -10.20
CA GLU A 44 21.03 -7.63 -9.92
C GLU A 44 21.21 -8.02 -8.45
N SER A 45 20.66 -7.23 -7.53
CA SER A 45 20.58 -7.57 -6.11
C SER A 45 19.27 -8.30 -5.82
N ALA A 46 19.37 -9.44 -5.12
CA ALA A 46 18.21 -10.20 -4.68
C ALA A 46 17.30 -9.39 -3.74
N TYR A 47 15.99 -9.69 -3.75
CA TYR A 47 15.07 -9.12 -2.78
C TYR A 47 15.46 -9.59 -1.37
N PRO A 48 15.60 -8.71 -0.36
CA PRO A 48 16.10 -9.10 0.96
C PRO A 48 15.26 -10.16 1.69
N LEU A 49 13.97 -10.26 1.38
CA LEU A 49 13.10 -11.30 1.97
C LEU A 49 13.03 -12.59 1.13
N GLY A 50 13.86 -12.70 0.07
CA GLY A 50 13.93 -13.86 -0.80
C GLY A 50 12.85 -13.90 -1.88
N GLY A 51 13.12 -14.66 -2.96
CA GLY A 51 12.23 -14.76 -4.11
C GLY A 51 12.20 -13.48 -4.97
N GLU A 52 11.14 -13.36 -5.77
CA GLU A 52 10.89 -12.19 -6.61
C GLU A 52 10.32 -11.03 -5.78
N LEU A 53 10.62 -9.79 -6.18
CA LEU A 53 10.02 -8.61 -5.56
C LEU A 53 8.49 -8.67 -5.76
N PRO A 54 7.67 -8.51 -4.70
CA PRO A 54 6.22 -8.49 -4.84
C PRO A 54 5.73 -7.38 -5.79
N SER A 55 4.72 -7.69 -6.61
CA SER A 55 4.17 -6.77 -7.62
C SER A 55 3.69 -5.43 -7.05
N ILE A 56 3.26 -5.41 -5.79
CA ILE A 56 2.78 -4.23 -5.08
C ILE A 56 3.84 -3.11 -5.02
N TYR A 57 5.13 -3.48 -4.96
CA TYR A 57 6.26 -2.56 -4.90
C TYR A 57 6.64 -1.95 -6.27
N TYR A 58 6.03 -2.42 -7.35
CA TYR A 58 6.21 -1.85 -8.70
C TYR A 58 5.12 -0.85 -9.08
N ARG A 59 4.05 -0.77 -8.29
CA ARG A 59 2.77 -0.15 -8.66
C ARG A 59 2.34 0.99 -7.75
N THR A 60 3.13 1.28 -6.71
CA THR A 60 2.94 2.41 -5.80
C THR A 60 3.93 3.53 -6.06
#